data_AF-A0A8I0HA70-F1
#
_entry.id   AF-A0A8I0HA70-F1
#
_cell.length_a   1.000
_cell.length_b   1.000
_cell.length_c   1.000
_cell.angle_alpha   90.00
_cell.angle_beta   90.00
_cell.angle_gamma   90.00
#
_symmetry.space_group_name_H-M   'P 1'
#
loop_
_entity.id
_entity.type
_entity.pdbx_description
1 polymer ?
#
loop_
_entity_poly.entity_id
_entity_poly.type
_entity_poly.pdbx_seq_one_letter_code
_entity_poly.pdbx_strand_id
1 'polypeptide(L)' 'LDIALICPLHGPVLRENLGYYIGLYQTWSSYTPETDGILIAYTSVYGNTRNAVELLADRLRAKGCPRVEVQDLARC' A
#
# COMPACT_ATOMS: atom_id res chain seq x y z
N LEU A 1 -6.52 -4.62 27.85
CA LEU A 1 -5.70 -3.72 28.67
C LEU A 1 -6.23 -2.31 28.45
N ASP A 2 -6.34 -1.51 29.50
CA ASP A 2 -6.56 -0.07 29.33
C ASP A 2 -5.19 0.59 29.11
N ILE A 3 -4.91 1.03 27.88
CA ILE A 3 -3.59 1.53 27.48
C ILE A 3 -3.60 3.04 27.59
N ALA A 4 -2.87 3.59 28.56
CA ALA A 4 -2.79 5.03 28.80
C ALA A 4 -1.67 5.73 28.00
N LEU A 5 -0.59 5.02 27.66
CA LEU A 5 0.55 5.55 26.91
C LEU A 5 1.34 4.43 26.23
N ILE A 6 2.06 4.76 25.15
CA ILE A 6 2.98 3.86 24.46
C ILE A 6 4.37 4.50 24.46
N CYS A 7 5.35 3.84 25.07
CA CYS A 7 6.75 4.27 25.11
C CYS A 7 7.59 3.40 24.15
N PRO A 8 7.66 3.73 22.85
CA PRO A 8 8.48 2.96 21.91
C PRO A 8 9.97 3.19 22.16
N LEU A 9 10.80 2.26 21.67
CA LEU A 9 12.26 2.40 21.70
C LEU A 9 12.76 3.56 20.82
N HIS A 10 12.04 3.85 19.75
CA HIS A 10 12.35 4.91 18.79
C HIS A 10 11.18 5.87 18.64
N GLY A 11 11.50 7.14 18.42
CA GLY A 11 10.50 8.20 18.27
C GLY A 11 9.95 8.70 19.62
N PRO A 12 8.91 9.55 19.57
CA PRO A 12 8.32 10.12 20.77
C PRO A 12 7.43 9.13 21.52
N VAL A 13 7.27 9.36 22.82
CA VAL A 13 6.25 8.70 23.63
C VAL A 13 4.87 9.13 23.15
N LEU A 14 4.01 8.18 22.81
CA LEU A 14 2.64 8.42 22.38
C LEU A 14 1.75 8.54 23.61
N ARG A 15 1.10 9.69 23.76
CA ARG A 15 0.27 10.04 24.94
C ARG A 15 -1.20 10.25 24.59
N GLU A 16 -1.49 10.52 23.33
CA GLU A 16 -2.83 10.84 22.83
C GLU A 16 -3.08 10.11 21.51
N ASN A 17 -4.35 10.04 21.10
CA ASN A 17 -4.77 9.39 19.86
C ASN A 17 -4.28 7.93 19.70
N LEU A 18 -4.13 7.19 20.81
CA LEU A 18 -3.58 5.83 20.80
C LEU A 18 -4.40 4.87 19.92
N GLY A 19 -5.71 5.08 19.84
CA GLY A 19 -6.60 4.31 18.98
C GLY A 19 -6.23 4.38 17.49
N TYR A 20 -5.76 5.53 17.00
CA TYR A 20 -5.29 5.67 15.62
C TYR A 20 -4.07 4.77 15.36
N TYR A 21 -3.04 4.85 16.21
CA TYR A 21 -1.82 4.05 16.04
C TYR A 21 -2.07 2.55 16.17
N ILE A 22 -2.90 2.15 17.15
CA ILE A 22 -3.32 0.75 17.30
C ILE A 22 -4.12 0.30 16.07
N GLY A 23 -5.01 1.15 15.57
CA GLY A 23 -5.79 0.90 14.34
C GLY A 23 -4.91 0.71 13.11
N LEU A 24 -3.84 1.49 12.94
CA LEU A 24 -2.85 1.31 11.88
C LEU A 24 -2.17 -0.07 11.98
N TYR A 25 -1.69 -0.43 13.17
CA TYR A 25 -1.08 -1.74 13.40
C TYR A 25 -2.05 -2.90 13.13
N GLN A 26 -3.31 -2.77 13.56
CA GLN A 26 -4.35 -3.76 13.27
C GLN A 26 -4.60 -3.89 11.76
N THR A 27 -4.68 -2.76 11.06
CA THR A 27 -4.87 -2.72 9.60
C THR A 27 -3.70 -3.41 8.90
N TRP A 28 -2.46 -3.00 9.18
CA TRP A 28 -1.26 -3.52 8.51
C TRP A 28 -0.95 -4.98 8.84
N SER A 29 -1.16 -5.39 10.09
CA SER A 29 -0.94 -6.79 10.50
C SER A 29 -1.99 -7.75 9.94
N SER A 30 -3.16 -7.25 9.53
CA SER A 30 -4.23 -8.05 8.93
C SER A 30 -4.13 -8.20 7.42
N TYR A 31 -3.14 -7.56 6.76
CA TYR A 31 -3.06 -7.43 5.30
C TYR A 31 -4.26 -6.68 4.69
N THR A 32 -5.08 -6.00 5.50
CA THR A 32 -6.14 -5.13 4.99
C THR A 32 -5.50 -3.88 4.39
N PRO A 33 -5.84 -3.50 3.16
CA PRO A 33 -5.30 -2.28 2.56
C PRO A 33 -5.87 -1.05 3.27
N GLU A 34 -5.03 -0.02 3.47
CA GLU A 34 -5.52 1.28 3.95
C GLU A 34 -6.36 2.01 2.90
N THR A 35 -6.11 1.73 1.62
CA THR A 35 -6.79 2.35 0.49
C THR A 35 -7.06 1.29 -0.56
N ASP A 36 -8.30 1.24 -1.03
CA ASP A 36 -8.70 0.31 -2.08
C ASP A 36 -8.04 0.68 -3.41
N GLY A 37 -7.33 -0.29 -3.99
CA GLY A 37 -6.56 -0.06 -5.19
C GLY A 37 -5.79 -1.29 -5.65
N ILE A 38 -5.19 -1.18 -6.82
CA ILE A 38 -4.34 -2.19 -7.42
C ILE A 38 -3.00 -1.53 -7.76
N LEU A 39 -1.92 -2.07 -7.24
CA LEU A 39 -0.56 -1.70 -7.62
C LEU A 39 0.01 -2.78 -8.55
N ILE A 40 0.41 -2.39 -9.76
CA ILE A 40 1.18 -3.23 -10.67
C ILE A 40 2.64 -2.76 -10.62
N ALA A 41 3.46 -3.45 -9.83
CA ALA A 41 4.90 -3.24 -9.81
C ALA A 41 5.58 -4.23 -10.76
N TYR A 42 6.39 -3.74 -11.70
CA TYR A 42 7.04 -4.57 -12.71
C TYR A 42 8.47 -4.09 -13.02
N THR A 43 9.25 -4.94 -13.68
CA THR A 43 10.48 -4.55 -14.37
C THR A 43 10.42 -5.06 -15.81
N SER A 44 11.03 -4.33 -16.74
CA SER A 44 11.12 -4.79 -18.13
C SER A 44 12.41 -4.36 -18.80
N VAL A 45 13.29 -5.34 -19.09
CA VAL A 45 14.56 -5.09 -19.77
C VAL A 45 14.34 -4.79 -21.26
N TYR A 46 13.50 -5.60 -21.91
CA TYR A 46 13.26 -5.55 -23.36
C TYR A 46 11.86 -5.05 -23.74
N GLY A 47 11.09 -4.51 -22.79
CA GLY A 47 9.78 -3.90 -23.05
C GLY A 47 8.58 -4.85 -23.14
N ASN A 48 8.78 -6.17 -23.32
CA ASN A 48 7.64 -7.10 -23.45
C ASN A 48 6.75 -7.14 -22.19
N THR A 49 7.35 -7.18 -21.00
CA THR A 49 6.60 -7.13 -19.74
C THR A 49 5.87 -5.80 -19.59
N ARG A 50 6.49 -4.69 -20.00
CA ARG A 50 5.85 -3.37 -19.99
C ARG A 50 4.58 -3.37 -20.85
N ASN A 51 4.66 -3.87 -22.08
CA ASN A 51 3.51 -3.95 -22.98
C ASN A 51 2.36 -4.79 -22.36
N ALA A 52 2.69 -5.91 -21.71
CA ALA A 52 1.70 -6.75 -21.03
C ALA A 52 1.07 -6.04 -19.82
N VAL A 53 1.86 -5.29 -19.06
CA VAL A 53 1.41 -4.50 -17.90
C VAL A 53 0.51 -3.35 -18.31
N GLU A 54 0.86 -2.62 -19.37
CA GLU A 54 0.03 -1.54 -19.92
C GLU A 54 -1.35 -2.08 -20.33
N LEU A 55 -1.38 -3.21 -21.07
CA LEU A 55 -2.63 -3.88 -21.43
C LEU A 55 -3.44 -4.35 -20.20
N LEU A 56 -2.78 -4.89 -19.18
CA LEU A 56 -3.44 -5.31 -17.94
C LEU A 56 -4.06 -4.12 -17.20
N ALA A 57 -3.29 -3.03 -17.06
CA ALA A 57 -3.74 -1.82 -16.37
C ALA A 57 -4.97 -1.21 -17.06
N ASP A 58 -4.95 -1.12 -18.39
CA ASP A 58 -6.07 -0.61 -19.17
C ASP A 58 -7.32 -1.48 -19.02
N ARG A 59 -7.15 -2.81 -19.00
CA ARG A 59 -8.27 -3.73 -18.76
C ARG A 59 -8.86 -3.61 -17.35
N LEU A 60 -8.03 -3.39 -16.33
CA LEU A 60 -8.51 -3.19 -14.96
C LEU A 60 -9.29 -1.86 -14.84
N ARG A 61 -8.75 -0.79 -15.42
CA ARG A 61 -9.44 0.51 -15.47
C ARG A 61 -10.77 0.43 -16.21
N ALA A 62 -10.79 -0.23 -17.37
CA ALA A 62 -12.01 -0.43 -18.16
C ALA A 62 -13.07 -1.26 -17.43
N LYS A 63 -12.66 -2.16 -16.53
CA LYS A 63 -13.56 -2.93 -15.66
C LYS A 63 -14.09 -2.14 -14.45
N GLY A 64 -13.73 -0.87 -14.31
CA GLY A 64 -14.14 -0.06 -13.16
C GLY A 64 -13.48 -0.48 -11.86
N CYS A 65 -12.31 -1.15 -11.91
CA CYS A 65 -11.49 -1.30 -10.72
C CYS A 65 -11.19 0.09 -10.12
N PRO A 66 -10.95 0.19 -8.81
CA PRO A 66 -10.60 1.45 -8.16
C PRO A 66 -9.24 1.94 -8.68
N ARG A 67 -8.49 2.71 -7.86
CA ARG A 67 -7.19 3.24 -8.23
C ARG A 67 -6.25 2.15 -8.79
N VAL A 68 -5.78 2.29 -10.04
CA VAL A 68 -4.79 1.37 -10.68
C VAL A 68 -3.48 2.11 -10.92
N GLU A 69 -2.48 1.82 -10.07
CA GLU A 69 -1.13 2.39 -10.14
C GLU A 69 -0.17 1.42 -10.81
N VAL A 70 0.72 1.96 -11.67
CA VAL A 70 1.72 1.17 -12.40
C VAL A 70 3.10 1.75 -12.09
N GLN A 71 4.03 0.91 -11.63
CA GLN A 71 5.38 1.32 -11.23
C GLN A 71 6.44 0.43 -11.89
N ASP A 72 7.32 1.04 -12.68
CA ASP A 72 8.50 0.37 -13.26
C ASP A 72 9.67 0.45 -12.28
N LEU A 73 9.91 -0.66 -11.56
CA LEU A 73 10.93 -0.74 -10.50
C LEU A 73 12.36 -0.57 -11.01
N ALA A 74 12.59 -0.65 -12.33
CA ALA A 74 13.92 -0.44 -12.91
C ALA A 74 14.19 1.04 -13.27
N ARG A 75 13.19 1.92 -13.15
CA ARG A 75 13.26 3.33 -13.60
C ARG A 75 12.62 4.31 -12.61
N CYS A 76 12.52 3.90 -11.34
CA CYS A 76 12.07 4.74 -10.23
C CYS A 76 13.03 5.90 -9.94
#